data_AF-A0A820ENK1-F1
#
_entry.id   AF-A0A820ENK1-F1
#
_cell.length_a   1.000
_cell.length_b   1.000
_cell.length_c   1.000
_cell.angle_alpha   90.00
_cell.angle_beta   90.00
_cell.angle_gamma   90.00
#
_symmetry.space_group_name_H-M   'P 1'
#
loop_
_entity.id
_entity.type
_entity.pdbx_description
1 polymer ?
#
loop_
_entity_poly.entity_id
_entity_poly.type
_entity_poly.pdbx_seq_one_letter_code
_entity_poly.pdbx_strand_id
1 'polypeptide(L)'
;MKSEDLRKVVFRKYEDGDGVCNIFRDINGSLGLNTIKRWCKIIRHTGSIQLSTSPGAPRLARASKIIEKVKHKFDGKEMVTTRRLATDYGISKSSAHRI
;
A
#
# COMPACT_ATOMS: atom_id res chain seq x y z
N MET A 1 -17.71 2.83 -7.55
CA MET A 1 -16.85 1.66 -7.88
C MET A 1 -15.51 1.84 -7.17
N LYS A 2 -14.97 0.79 -6.52
CA LYS A 2 -13.66 0.93 -5.84
C LYS A 2 -12.54 0.89 -6.89
N SER A 3 -11.37 1.42 -6.54
CA SER A 3 -10.21 1.48 -7.45
C SER A 3 -9.72 0.11 -7.92
N GLU A 4 -9.92 -0.92 -7.10
CA GLU A 4 -9.59 -2.31 -7.44
C GLU A 4 -10.52 -2.87 -8.52
N ASP A 5 -11.82 -2.58 -8.44
CA ASP A 5 -12.81 -3.00 -9.43
C ASP A 5 -12.53 -2.37 -10.79
N LEU A 6 -12.18 -1.08 -10.79
CA LEU A 6 -11.75 -0.35 -12.00
C LEU A 6 -10.54 -1.02 -12.67
N ARG A 7 -9.55 -1.48 -11.89
CA ARG A 7 -8.39 -2.19 -12.42
C ARG A 7 -8.78 -3.53 -13.05
N LYS A 8 -9.67 -4.29 -12.41
CA LYS A 8 -10.17 -5.57 -12.94
C LYS A 8 -10.90 -5.37 -14.27
N VAL A 9 -11.73 -4.33 -14.38
CA VAL A 9 -12.43 -3.98 -15.62
C VAL A 9 -11.46 -3.60 -16.73
N VAL A 10 -10.49 -2.71 -16.46
CA VAL A 10 -9.47 -2.31 -17.44
C VAL A 10 -8.64 -3.52 -17.90
N PHE A 11 -8.26 -4.39 -16.97
CA PHE A 11 -7.47 -5.57 -17.26
C PHE A 11 -8.20 -6.54 -18.19
N ARG A 12 -9.45 -6.92 -17.87
CA ARG A 12 -10.26 -7.81 -18.71
C ARG A 12 -10.43 -7.26 -20.12
N LYS A 13 -10.84 -6.00 -20.23
CA LYS A 13 -11.03 -5.36 -21.54
C LYS A 13 -9.75 -5.32 -22.37
N TYR A 14 -8.61 -5.08 -21.73
CA TYR A 14 -7.33 -5.11 -22.41
C TYR A 14 -6.96 -6.54 -22.89
N GLU A 15 -7.25 -7.57 -22.11
CA GLU A 15 -7.09 -8.99 -22.54
C GLU A 15 -8.03 -9.35 -23.69
N ASP A 16 -9.26 -8.83 -23.68
CA ASP A 16 -10.25 -8.98 -24.75
C ASP A 16 -9.84 -8.23 -26.05
N GLY A 17 -8.76 -7.44 -26.01
CA GLY A 17 -8.21 -6.71 -27.15
C GLY A 17 -8.79 -5.31 -27.36
N ASP A 18 -9.57 -4.78 -26.39
CA ASP A 18 -10.12 -3.44 -26.48
C ASP A 18 -9.02 -2.36 -26.51
N GLY A 19 -9.14 -1.44 -27.46
CA GLY A 19 -8.29 -0.25 -27.50
C GLY A 19 -8.55 0.69 -26.32
N VAL A 20 -7.53 1.46 -25.93
CA VAL A 20 -7.58 2.40 -24.79
C VAL A 20 -8.78 3.37 -24.85
N CYS A 21 -9.16 3.82 -26.05
CA CYS A 21 -10.30 4.72 -26.22
C CYS A 21 -11.65 4.04 -25.95
N ASN A 22 -11.78 2.75 -26.25
CA ASN A 22 -12.99 1.97 -25.97
C ASN A 22 -13.11 1.75 -24.46
N ILE A 23 -12.01 1.32 -23.83
CA ILE A 23 -11.93 1.16 -22.37
C ILE A 23 -12.31 2.47 -21.64
N PHE A 24 -11.84 3.62 -22.13
CA PHE A 24 -12.18 4.93 -21.55
C PHE A 24 -13.68 5.25 -21.65
N ARG A 25 -14.30 4.96 -22.80
CA ARG A 25 -15.75 5.16 -23.02
C ARG A 25 -16.57 4.25 -22.10
N ASP A 26 -16.18 2.99 -21.96
CA ASP A 26 -16.91 2.01 -21.17
C ASP A 26 -16.83 2.27 -19.66
N ILE A 27 -15.72 2.87 -19.20
CA ILE A 27 -15.55 3.30 -17.81
C ILE A 27 -16.21 4.68 -17.57
N ASN A 28 -16.86 5.23 -18.60
CA ASN A 28 -17.60 6.50 -18.59
C ASN A 28 -16.79 7.65 -17.95
N GLY A 29 -15.50 7.73 -18.27
CA GLY A 29 -14.63 8.78 -17.74
C GLY A 29 -14.28 8.69 -16.25
N SER A 30 -14.63 7.60 -15.55
CA SER A 30 -14.25 7.40 -14.14
C SER A 30 -12.73 7.40 -13.91
N LEU A 31 -11.95 7.18 -14.98
CA LEU A 31 -10.51 7.31 -15.02
C LEU A 31 -10.10 8.21 -16.17
N GLY A 32 -9.07 9.02 -15.96
CA GLY A 32 -8.45 9.79 -17.04
C GLY A 32 -7.79 8.86 -18.07
N LEU A 33 -7.84 9.26 -19.35
CA LEU A 33 -7.25 8.52 -20.47
C LEU A 33 -5.75 8.22 -20.27
N ASN A 34 -5.02 9.13 -19.63
CA ASN A 34 -3.61 8.93 -19.29
C ASN A 34 -3.39 7.79 -18.27
N THR A 35 -4.31 7.64 -17.32
CA THR A 35 -4.27 6.54 -16.35
C THR A 35 -4.50 5.20 -17.03
N ILE A 36 -5.47 5.14 -17.94
CA ILE A 36 -5.76 3.92 -18.72
C ILE A 36 -4.57 3.57 -19.62
N LYS A 37 -3.99 4.53 -20.35
CA LYS A 37 -2.75 4.33 -21.14
C LYS A 37 -1.62 3.77 -20.28
N ARG A 38 -1.39 4.34 -19.10
CA ARG A 38 -0.36 3.89 -18.17
C ARG A 38 -0.61 2.45 -17.72
N TRP A 39 -1.86 2.11 -17.38
CA TRP A 39 -2.23 0.77 -16.95
C TRP A 39 -2.08 -0.26 -18.07
N CYS A 40 -2.56 0.02 -19.27
CA CYS A 40 -2.35 -0.85 -20.44
C CYS A 40 -0.86 -1.08 -20.73
N LYS A 41 -0.03 -0.02 -20.61
CA LYS A 41 1.43 -0.16 -20.74
C LYS A 41 2.02 -1.08 -19.67
N ILE A 42 1.59 -0.94 -18.41
CA ILE A 42 2.05 -1.81 -17.32
C ILE A 42 1.63 -3.27 -17.61
N ILE A 43 0.36 -3.51 -17.96
CA ILE A 43 -0.14 -4.85 -18.30
C ILE A 43 0.68 -5.48 -19.42
N ARG A 44 1.00 -4.71 -20.46
CA ARG A 44 1.84 -5.18 -21.57
C ARG A 44 3.24 -5.63 -21.13
N HIS A 45 3.82 -4.99 -20.13
CA HIS A 45 5.17 -5.30 -19.65
C HIS A 45 5.21 -6.37 -18.56
N THR A 46 4.24 -6.39 -17.65
CA THR A 46 4.27 -7.23 -16.44
C THR A 46 3.19 -8.32 -16.42
N GLY A 47 2.29 -8.36 -17.39
CA GLY A 47 1.12 -9.25 -17.40
C GLY A 47 0.13 -8.97 -16.28
N SER A 48 0.27 -7.85 -15.55
CA SER A 48 -0.52 -7.56 -14.37
C SER A 48 -0.73 -6.06 -14.18
N ILE A 49 -1.84 -5.69 -13.54
CA ILE A 49 -2.18 -4.28 -13.23
C ILE A 49 -1.97 -3.96 -11.74
N GLN A 50 -1.37 -4.88 -10.97
CA GLN A 50 -1.10 -4.66 -9.56
C GLN A 50 -0.04 -3.57 -9.42
N LEU A 51 -0.46 -2.40 -8.93
CA LEU A 51 0.48 -1.37 -8.50
C LEU A 51 1.09 -1.86 -7.20
N SER A 52 2.42 -2.05 -7.17
CA SER A 52 3.14 -2.21 -5.93
C SER A 52 2.82 -1.01 -5.04
N THR A 53 2.45 -1.27 -3.77
CA THR A 53 2.38 -0.21 -2.77
C THR A 53 3.76 0.43 -2.72
N SER A 54 3.82 1.73 -2.99
CA SER A 54 5.04 2.50 -2.79
C SER A 54 5.48 2.26 -1.34
N PRO A 55 6.72 1.81 -1.11
CA PRO A 55 7.20 1.66 0.25
C PRO A 55 7.08 3.04 0.91
N GLY A 56 6.34 3.10 2.01
CA GLY A 56 6.30 4.31 2.84
C GLY A 56 7.73 4.70 3.25
N ALA A 57 7.90 5.94 3.71
CA ALA A 57 9.21 6.42 4.14
C ALA A 57 9.91 5.39 5.05
N PRO A 58 11.15 4.98 4.71
CA PRO A 58 11.84 3.94 5.47
C PRO A 58 11.99 4.41 6.92
N ARG A 59 11.68 3.52 7.86
CA ARG A 59 11.93 3.82 9.28
C ARG A 59 13.45 3.90 9.47
N LEU A 60 13.91 4.92 10.19
CA LEU A 60 15.33 5.07 10.55
C LEU A 60 15.83 3.79 11.24
N ALA A 61 17.09 3.39 11.00
CA ALA A 61 17.68 2.19 11.60
C ALA A 61 17.65 2.18 13.14
N ARG A 62 17.62 3.37 13.76
CA ARG A 62 17.41 3.51 15.21
C ARG A 62 15.98 3.14 15.61
N ALA A 63 15.00 3.52 14.80
CA ALA A 63 13.60 3.21 15.05
C ALA A 63 13.30 1.72 14.88
N SER A 64 13.88 1.04 13.88
CA SER A 64 13.70 -0.42 13.70
C SER A 64 14.19 -1.22 14.91
N LYS A 65 15.38 -0.90 15.44
CA LYS A 65 15.91 -1.54 16.66
C LYS A 65 15.02 -1.31 17.89
N ILE A 66 14.45 -0.13 18.04
CA ILE A 66 13.52 0.16 19.15
C ILE A 66 12.24 -0.66 19.01
N ILE A 67 11.69 -0.76 17.80
CA ILE A 67 10.49 -1.55 17.51
C ILE A 67 10.71 -3.02 17.87
N GLU A 68 11.84 -3.60 17.49
CA GLU A 68 12.17 -4.99 17.84
C GLU A 68 12.24 -5.21 19.35
N LYS A 69 12.87 -4.28 20.08
CA LYS A 69 12.92 -4.34 21.55
C LYS A 69 11.55 -4.24 22.20
N VAL A 70 10.68 -3.36 21.70
CA VAL A 70 9.29 -3.23 22.17
C VAL A 70 8.51 -4.52 21.91
N LYS A 71 8.63 -5.09 20.71
CA LYS A 71 7.99 -6.37 20.35
C LYS A 71 8.44 -7.53 21.24
N HIS A 72 9.74 -7.66 21.48
CA HIS A 72 10.28 -8.72 22.34
C HIS A 72 9.77 -8.62 23.79
N LYS A 73 9.48 -7.41 24.31
CA LYS A 73 8.83 -7.27 25.63
C LYS A 73 7.38 -7.78 25.61
N PHE A 74 6.64 -7.55 24.53
CA PHE A 74 5.28 -8.09 24.37
C PHE A 74 5.28 -9.62 24.26
N ASP A 75 6.24 -10.20 23.54
CA ASP A 75 6.38 -11.66 23.41
C ASP A 75 6.65 -12.33 24.77
N GLY A 76 7.33 -11.63 25.68
CA GLY A 76 7.58 -12.06 27.06
C GLY A 76 6.36 -12.05 27.99
N LYS A 77 5.16 -11.70 27.49
CA LYS A 77 3.90 -11.58 28.27
C LYS A 77 3.95 -10.59 29.44
N GLU A 78 4.91 -9.67 29.44
CA GLU A 78 4.97 -8.61 30.44
C GLU A 78 3.91 -7.55 30.11
N MET A 79 2.88 -7.42 30.95
CA MET A 79 1.85 -6.39 30.75
C MET A 79 2.41 -5.02 31.14
N VAL A 80 3.03 -4.34 30.17
CA VAL A 80 3.54 -2.98 30.31
C VAL A 80 2.59 -1.96 29.67
N THR A 81 2.35 -0.85 30.36
CA THR A 81 1.54 0.23 29.80
C THR A 81 2.28 0.94 28.67
N THR A 82 1.53 1.46 27.68
CA THR A 82 2.09 2.26 26.58
C THR A 82 2.90 3.46 27.06
N ARG A 83 2.50 4.06 28.21
CA ARG A 83 3.25 5.15 28.85
C ARG A 83 4.63 4.68 29.31
N ARG A 84 4.72 3.50 29.92
CA ARG A 84 5.99 2.95 30.39
C ARG A 84 6.92 2.60 29.24
N LEU A 85 6.39 2.00 28.17
CA LEU A 85 7.16 1.73 26.95
C LEU A 85 7.72 3.01 26.30
N ALA A 86 6.91 4.06 26.25
CA ALA A 86 7.35 5.35 25.72
C ALA A 86 8.55 5.92 26.50
N THR A 87 8.49 5.84 27.84
CA THR A 87 9.59 6.29 28.71
C THR A 87 10.82 5.40 28.59
N ASP A 88 10.66 4.08 28.68
CA ASP A 88 11.76 3.10 28.65
C ASP A 88 12.61 3.21 27.37
N TYR A 89 11.96 3.48 26.23
CA TYR A 89 12.60 3.51 24.92
C TYR A 89 12.78 4.92 24.34
N GLY A 90 12.39 5.96 25.08
CA GLY A 90 12.53 7.36 24.65
C GLY A 90 11.76 7.67 23.36
N ILE A 91 10.58 7.09 23.17
CA ILE A 91 9.72 7.31 22.00
C ILE A 91 8.43 8.02 22.38
N SER A 92 7.75 8.63 21.41
CA SER A 92 6.45 9.25 21.68
C SER A 92 5.41 8.19 22.06
N LYS A 93 4.46 8.58 22.92
CA LYS A 93 3.31 7.71 23.27
C LYS A 93 2.53 7.23 22.03
N SER A 94 2.40 8.08 21.02
CA SER A 94 1.77 7.74 19.74
C SER A 94 2.56 6.69 18.96
N SER A 95 3.89 6.74 19.01
CA SER A 95 4.74 5.73 18.38
C SER A 95 4.64 4.40 19.13
N ALA A 96 4.70 4.43 20.46
CA ALA A 96 4.54 3.25 21.30
C ALA A 96 3.17 2.56 21.12
N HIS A 97 2.11 3.32 20.87
CA HIS A 97 0.78 2.77 20.61
C HIS A 97 0.60 2.19 19.20
N ARG A 98 1.36 2.70 18.21
CA ARG A 98 1.32 2.22 16.82
C ARG A 98 2.13 0.94 16.63
N ILE A 99 3.17 0.75 17.44
CA ILE A 99 4.02 -0.45 17.45
C ILE A 99 3.24 -1.60 18.06
#